data_AF-A0A7Y2G7J3-F1
#
_entry.id   AF-A0A7Y2G7J3-F1
#
_cell.length_a   1.000
_cell.length_b   1.000
_cell.length_c   1.000
_cell.angle_alpha   90.00
_cell.angle_beta   90.00
_cell.angle_gamma   90.00
#
_symmetry.space_group_name_H-M   'P 1'
#
loop_
_entity.id
_entity.type
_entity.pdbx_description
1 polymer ?
#
loop_
_entity_poly.entity_id
_entity_poly.type
_entity_poly.pdbx_seq_one_letter_code
_entity_poly.pdbx_strand_id
1 'polypeptide(L)'
;DSVRDVVAEPRRSAAVPGFGAVVAAAKEAGALACGLSGSGPSIFALARGRDAAKGIAAAMKTTFDTQGVADSAAWISAVGAPGARVVDG
;
A
#
# COMPACT_ATOMS: atom_id res chain seq x y z
N ASP A 1 -7.80 10.01 -10.60
CA ASP A 1 -7.29 9.88 -9.22
C ASP A 1 -8.32 10.33 -8.20
N SER A 2 -8.78 9.42 -7.33
CA SER A 2 -9.89 9.67 -6.37
C SER A 2 -9.45 9.81 -4.90
N VAL A 3 -8.20 9.49 -4.54
CA VAL A 3 -7.66 9.67 -3.18
C VAL A 3 -6.37 10.48 -3.25
N ARG A 4 -6.39 11.66 -2.64
CA ARG A 4 -5.23 12.54 -2.49
C ARG A 4 -5.22 13.10 -1.08
N ASP A 5 -4.23 12.74 -0.29
CA ASP A 5 -4.00 13.35 1.01
C ASP A 5 -3.24 14.68 0.82
N VAL A 6 -3.88 15.78 1.22
CA VAL A 6 -3.33 17.14 1.12
C VAL A 6 -2.77 17.65 2.44
N VAL A 7 -2.86 16.85 3.52
CA VAL A 7 -2.49 17.26 4.87
C VAL A 7 -1.30 16.47 5.40
N ALA A 8 -1.40 15.15 5.51
CA ALA A 8 -0.35 14.36 6.17
C ALA A 8 0.74 13.93 5.17
N GLU A 9 0.36 13.41 4.00
CA GLU A 9 1.27 12.92 2.97
C GLU A 9 2.31 13.95 2.49
N PRO A 10 1.99 15.24 2.26
CA PRO A 10 3.00 16.24 1.87
C PRO A 10 4.10 16.44 2.91
N ARG A 11 3.83 16.13 4.19
CA ARG A 11 4.78 16.28 5.30
C ARG A 11 5.50 15.00 5.67
N ARG A 12 4.97 13.84 5.29
CA ARG A 12 5.40 12.53 5.80
C ARG A 12 5.95 11.59 4.73
N SER A 13 5.55 11.76 3.47
CA SER A 13 5.99 10.90 2.37
C SER A 13 7.52 10.87 2.21
N ALA A 14 8.20 11.99 2.46
CA ALA A 14 9.66 12.09 2.42
C ALA A 14 10.38 11.15 3.42
N ALA A 15 9.70 10.69 4.47
CA ALA A 15 10.26 9.74 5.44
C ALA A 15 10.12 8.27 5.00
N VAL A 16 9.42 8.00 3.91
CA VAL A 16 9.25 6.65 3.34
C VAL A 16 10.12 6.55 2.07
N PRO A 17 11.25 5.82 2.12
CA PRO A 17 12.11 5.66 0.95
C PRO A 17 11.34 5.10 -0.24
N GLY A 18 11.50 5.71 -1.40
CA GLY A 18 10.85 5.25 -2.63
C GLY A 18 9.33 5.50 -2.71
N PHE A 19 8.72 6.22 -1.76
CA PHE A 19 7.26 6.41 -1.68
C PHE A 19 6.61 6.76 -3.03
N GLY A 20 7.11 7.82 -3.69
CA GLY A 20 6.55 8.28 -4.96
C GLY A 20 6.64 7.24 -6.07
N ALA A 21 7.76 6.51 -6.15
CA ALA A 21 7.95 5.45 -7.12
C ALA A 21 7.00 4.27 -6.86
N VAL A 22 6.84 3.87 -5.59
CA VAL A 22 5.94 2.77 -5.21
C VAL A 22 4.47 3.13 -5.44
N VAL A 23 4.07 4.37 -5.15
CA VAL A 23 2.73 4.88 -5.45
C VAL A 23 2.46 4.90 -6.96
N ALA A 24 3.44 5.32 -7.77
CA ALA A 24 3.34 5.27 -9.22
C ALA A 24 3.17 3.82 -9.73
N ALA A 25 4.04 2.91 -9.28
CA ALA A 25 3.98 1.49 -9.64
C ALA A 25 2.64 0.84 -9.25
N ALA A 26 2.09 1.18 -8.08
CA ALA A 26 0.78 0.68 -7.67
C ALA A 26 -0.34 1.15 -8.62
N LYS A 27 -0.33 2.43 -9.03
CA LYS A 27 -1.30 2.99 -9.98
C LYS A 27 -1.16 2.36 -11.36
N GLU A 28 0.06 2.20 -11.86
CA GLU A 28 0.35 1.53 -13.14
C GLU A 28 -0.11 0.07 -13.15
N ALA A 29 0.02 -0.62 -12.01
CA ALA A 29 -0.49 -1.97 -11.80
C ALA A 29 -2.03 -2.06 -11.61
N GLY A 30 -2.75 -0.93 -11.68
CA GLY A 30 -4.21 -0.88 -11.65
C GLY A 30 -4.83 -0.65 -10.26
N ALA A 31 -4.08 -0.10 -9.30
CA ALA A 31 -4.66 0.32 -8.03
C ALA A 31 -5.73 1.41 -8.24
N LEU A 32 -6.89 1.23 -7.60
CA LEU A 32 -7.99 2.20 -7.62
C LEU A 32 -7.65 3.46 -6.82
N ALA A 33 -6.86 3.28 -5.77
CA ALA A 33 -6.30 4.33 -4.92
C ALA A 33 -5.09 3.76 -4.17
N CYS A 34 -4.14 4.61 -3.80
CA CYS A 34 -3.00 4.24 -2.97
C CYS A 34 -2.44 5.46 -2.26
N GLY A 35 -1.70 5.24 -1.17
CA GLY A 35 -1.08 6.31 -0.38
C GLY A 35 -0.52 5.79 0.94
N LEU A 36 -0.16 6.69 1.85
CA LEU A 36 0.31 6.29 3.18
C LEU A 36 -0.78 5.58 3.99
N SER A 37 -0.43 4.46 4.61
CA SER A 37 -1.30 3.79 5.58
C SER A 37 -1.05 4.36 6.98
N GLY A 38 -2.02 5.12 7.50
CA GLY A 38 -1.94 5.75 8.81
C GLY A 38 -0.75 6.71 8.91
N SER A 39 0.18 6.44 9.84
CA SER A 39 1.39 7.23 10.04
C SER A 39 2.51 6.97 9.04
N GLY A 40 2.40 5.93 8.22
CA GLY A 40 3.56 5.28 7.59
C GLY A 40 4.34 4.41 8.59
N PRO A 41 5.37 3.69 8.13
CA PRO A 41 5.95 3.74 6.78
C PRO A 41 5.21 2.88 5.73
N SER A 42 4.21 2.09 6.13
CA SER A 42 3.45 1.26 5.21
C SER A 42 2.64 2.11 4.20
N ILE A 43 2.52 1.58 2.98
CA ILE A 43 1.70 2.12 1.91
C ILE A 43 0.50 1.18 1.72
N PHE A 44 -0.70 1.73 1.50
CA PHE A 44 -1.87 0.94 1.12
C PHE A 44 -2.16 1.09 -0.38
N ALA A 45 -2.83 0.08 -0.95
CA ALA A 45 -3.43 0.17 -2.27
C ALA A 45 -4.81 -0.53 -2.27
N LEU A 46 -5.82 0.13 -2.85
CA LEU A 46 -7.14 -0.44 -3.08
C LEU A 46 -7.16 -1.15 -4.43
N ALA A 47 -7.64 -2.39 -4.44
CA ALA A 47 -7.66 -3.23 -5.63
C ALA A 47 -9.06 -3.80 -5.89
N ARG A 48 -9.39 -4.05 -7.17
CA ARG A 48 -10.64 -4.73 -7.54
C ARG A 48 -10.46 -6.25 -7.45
N GLY A 49 -10.60 -6.77 -6.24
CA GLY A 49 -10.50 -8.20 -5.96
C GLY A 49 -9.06 -8.69 -5.73
N ARG A 50 -8.95 -9.96 -5.35
CA ARG A 50 -7.71 -10.54 -4.84
C ARG A 50 -6.62 -10.70 -5.90
N ASP A 51 -6.98 -10.97 -7.16
CA ASP A 51 -5.97 -11.17 -8.20
C ASP A 51 -5.33 -9.85 -8.65
N ALA A 52 -6.11 -8.78 -8.79
CA ALA A 52 -5.57 -7.43 -8.94
C ALA A 52 -4.67 -7.06 -7.75
N ALA A 53 -5.10 -7.36 -6.51
CA ALA A 53 -4.31 -7.09 -5.31
C ALA A 53 -2.94 -7.78 -5.31
N LYS A 54 -2.85 -9.02 -5.80
CA LYS A 54 -1.57 -9.74 -5.93
C LYS A 54 -0.63 -9.06 -6.93
N GLY A 55 -1.14 -8.66 -8.09
CA GLY A 55 -0.35 -7.95 -9.11
C GLY A 55 0.18 -6.61 -8.60
N ILE A 56 -0.69 -5.83 -7.95
CA ILE A 56 -0.32 -4.55 -7.32
C ILE A 56 0.72 -4.76 -6.22
N ALA A 57 0.51 -5.73 -5.33
CA ALA A 57 1.45 -6.04 -4.25
C ALA A 57 2.84 -6.44 -4.79
N ALA A 58 2.88 -7.25 -5.85
CA ALA A 58 4.13 -7.63 -6.51
C ALA A 58 4.84 -6.41 -7.10
N ALA A 59 4.13 -5.55 -7.84
CA ALA A 59 4.69 -4.32 -8.40
C ALA A 59 5.26 -3.40 -7.31
N MET A 60 4.51 -3.18 -6.22
CA MET A 60 4.97 -2.37 -5.09
C MET A 60 6.23 -2.95 -4.44
N LYS A 61 6.28 -4.26 -4.21
CA LYS A 61 7.45 -4.93 -3.63
C LYS A 61 8.68 -4.81 -4.52
N THR A 62 8.54 -5.11 -5.81
CA THR A 62 9.63 -4.97 -6.78
C THR A 62 10.14 -3.53 -6.82
N THR A 63 9.26 -2.53 -6.78
CA THR A 63 9.69 -1.13 -6.73
C THR A 63 10.37 -0.79 -5.40
N PHE A 64 9.92 -1.30 -4.25
CA PHE A 64 10.66 -1.13 -3.00
C PHE A 64 12.09 -1.68 -3.10
N ASP A 65 12.26 -2.87 -3.68
CA ASP A 65 13.57 -3.47 -3.89
C ASP A 65 14.46 -2.58 -4.76
N THR A 66 13.94 -2.02 -5.87
CA THR A 66 14.72 -1.10 -6.73
C THR A 66 15.01 0.25 -6.07
N GLN A 67 14.24 0.64 -5.05
CA GLN A 67 14.47 1.83 -4.24
C GLN A 67 15.38 1.57 -3.04
N GLY A 68 15.97 0.37 -2.93
CA GLY A 68 16.90 -0.01 -1.87
C GLY A 68 16.22 -0.41 -0.55
N VAL A 69 14.91 -0.66 -0.57
CA VAL A 69 14.15 -1.18 0.58
C VAL A 69 13.92 -2.67 0.36
N ALA A 70 14.91 -3.47 0.75
CA ALA A 70 14.82 -4.92 0.68
C ALA A 70 13.81 -5.49 1.69
N ASP A 71 13.34 -6.71 1.42
CA ASP A 71 12.53 -7.53 2.32
C ASP A 71 11.20 -6.90 2.75
N SER A 72 10.62 -6.05 1.89
CA SER A 72 9.28 -5.49 2.12
C SER A 72 8.22 -6.61 2.24
N ALA A 73 7.31 -6.47 3.21
CA ALA A 73 6.20 -7.39 3.42
C ALA A 73 4.89 -6.81 2.86
N ALA A 74 4.05 -7.69 2.30
CA ALA A 74 2.75 -7.32 1.75
C ALA A 74 1.66 -8.24 2.30
N TRP A 75 0.52 -7.64 2.67
CA TRP A 75 -0.67 -8.35 3.13
C TRP A 75 -1.86 -7.94 2.28
N ILE A 76 -2.66 -8.93 1.87
CA ILE A 76 -3.89 -8.71 1.12
C ILE A 76 -5.07 -9.06 2.02
N SER A 77 -5.88 -8.05 2.35
CA SER A 77 -7.08 -8.20 3.16
C SER A 77 -8.30 -7.66 2.44
N ALA A 78 -9.48 -8.21 2.75
CA ALA A 78 -10.75 -7.62 2.38
C ALA A 78 -11.07 -6.45 3.32
N VAL A 79 -11.75 -5.41 2.82
CA VAL A 79 -12.14 -4.24 3.63
C VAL A 79 -13.06 -4.65 4.78
N GLY A 80 -13.97 -5.61 4.55
CA GLY A 80 -14.91 -6.11 5.56
C GLY A 80 -14.38 -7.24 6.43
N ALA A 81 -13.10 -7.23 6.81
CA ALA A 81 -12.53 -8.25 7.69
C ALA A 81 -13.22 -8.22 9.08
N PRO A 82 -13.42 -9.37 9.75
CA PRO A 82 -14.00 -9.41 11.08
C PRO A 82 -13.20 -8.52 12.04
N GLY A 83 -13.91 -7.72 12.85
CA GLY A 83 -13.31 -6.97 13.94
C GLY A 83 -12.82 -7.86 15.07
N ALA A 84 -12.42 -7.22 16.17
CA ALA A 84 -12.02 -7.93 17.39
C ALA A 84 -13.17 -8.81 17.92
N ARG A 85 -12.85 -10.03 18.33
CA ARG A 85 -13.77 -10.99 18.95
C ARG A 85 -13.01 -11.90 19.91
N VAL A 86 -13.71 -12.49 20.88
CA VAL A 86 -13.16 -13.55 21.73
C VAL A 86 -12.94 -14.80 20.87
N VAL A 87 -11.81 -15.47 21.07
CA VAL A 87 -11.48 -16.76 20.45
C VAL A 87 -11.39 -17.81 21.55
N ASP A 88 -12.06 -18.95 21.37
CA ASP A 88 -11.95 -20.08 22.28
C ASP A 88 -10.57 -20.73 22.13
N GLY A 89 -9.95 -21.10 23.26
CA GLY A 89 -8.61 -21.67 23.35
C GLY A 89 -8.57 -23.18 23.28
#